data_AF-A0A0U5ISG4-F1
#
_entry.id   AF-A0A0U5ISG4-F1
#
_cell.length_a   1.000
_cell.length_b   1.000
_cell.length_c   1.000
_cell.angle_alpha   90.00
_cell.angle_beta   90.00
_cell.angle_gamma   90.00
#
_symmetry.space_group_name_H-M   'P 1'
#
loop_
_entity.id
_entity.type
_entity.pdbx_description
1 polymer ?
#
loop_
_entity_poly.entity_id
_entity_poly.type
_entity_poly.pdbx_seq_one_letter_code
_entity_poly.pdbx_strand_id
1 'polypeptide(L)' 'MLLSLLAVRFGPLGEADCQRVLDADAQTLLQWSTRLLSARTVEEVFGAGPRPDSEH' A
#
# COMPACT_ATOMS: atom_id res chain seq x y z
N MET A 1 0.98 -1.86 12.76
CA MET A 1 2.28 -2.34 12.24
C MET A 1 2.56 -1.76 10.85
N LEU A 2 1.71 -2.01 9.84
CA LEU A 2 1.94 -1.50 8.48
C LEU A 2 2.05 0.04 8.41
N LEU A 3 1.21 0.78 9.13
CA LEU A 3 1.28 2.25 9.21
C LEU A 3 2.65 2.77 9.64
N SER A 4 3.26 2.15 10.64
CA SER A 4 4.58 2.56 11.13
C SER A 4 5.66 2.30 10.08
N LEU A 5 5.58 1.19 9.35
CA LEU A 5 6.53 0.87 8.28
C LEU A 5 6.38 1.83 7.10
N LEU A 6 5.15 2.14 6.73
CA LEU A 6 4.83 3.13 5.69
C LEU A 6 5.34 4.52 6.09
N ALA A 7 5.13 4.93 7.34
CA ALA A 7 5.62 6.21 7.85
C ALA A 7 7.15 6.31 7.86
N VAL A 8 7.85 5.21 8.17
CA VAL A 8 9.32 5.15 8.14
C VAL A 8 9.86 5.16 6.70
N ARG A 9 9.19 4.46 5.78
CA ARG A 9 9.63 4.32 4.38
C ARG A 9 9.33 5.57 3.55
N PHE A 10 8.14 6.13 3.70
CA PHE A 10 7.61 7.20 2.84
C PHE A 10 7.44 8.54 3.55
N GLY A 11 7.60 8.60 4.86
CA GLY A 11 7.35 9.81 5.66
C GLY A 11 5.91 9.90 6.17
N PRO A 12 5.51 11.04 6.75
CA PRO A 12 4.20 11.19 7.39
C PRO A 12 3.05 10.88 6.41
N LEU A 13 2.20 9.93 6.79
CA LEU A 13 1.03 9.53 6.02
C LEU A 13 -0.12 10.49 6.24
N GLY A 14 -0.88 10.78 5.17
CA GLY A 14 -2.12 11.54 5.29
C GLY A 14 -3.20 10.73 6.02
N GLU A 15 -4.19 11.41 6.58
CA GLU A 15 -5.34 10.76 7.23
C GLU A 15 -6.05 9.76 6.30
N ALA A 16 -6.14 10.06 5.00
CA ALA A 16 -6.76 9.17 4.02
C ALA A 16 -6.00 7.84 3.85
N ASP A 17 -4.67 7.87 3.85
CA ASP A 17 -3.82 6.67 3.77
C ASP A 17 -3.91 5.87 5.07
N CYS A 18 -3.97 6.57 6.21
CA CYS A 18 -4.18 5.96 7.51
C CYS A 18 -5.51 5.21 7.56
N GLN A 19 -6.60 5.84 7.11
CA GLN A 19 -7.92 5.24 7.10
C GLN A 19 -7.98 3.98 6.22
N ARG A 20 -7.33 3.99 5.05
CA ARG A 20 -7.24 2.80 4.17
C ARG A 20 -6.58 1.61 4.86
N VAL A 21 -5.54 1.84 5.65
CA VAL A 21 -4.86 0.76 6.39
C VAL A 21 -5.67 0.27 7.57
N LEU A 22 -6.46 1.14 8.19
CA LEU A 22 -7.36 0.73 9.28
C LEU A 22 -8.57 -0.05 8.78
N ASP A 23 -9.07 0.27 7.59
CA ASP A 23 -10.22 -0.41 6.96
C ASP A 23 -9.83 -1.70 6.23
N ALA A 24 -8.55 -1.85 5.85
CA ALA A 24 -8.07 -2.99 5.10
C ALA A 24 -8.08 -4.31 5.91
N ASP A 25 -8.62 -5.36 5.28
CA ASP A 25 -8.56 -6.73 5.79
C ASP A 25 -7.12 -7.27 5.85
N ALA A 26 -6.93 -8.31 6.68
CA ALA A 26 -5.63 -8.97 6.89
C ALA A 26 -4.95 -9.41 5.58
N GLN A 27 -5.71 -9.89 4.60
CA GLN A 27 -5.18 -10.29 3.29
C GLN A 27 -4.61 -9.08 2.51
N THR A 28 -5.32 -7.95 2.54
CA THR A 28 -4.91 -6.70 1.89
C THR A 28 -3.65 -6.14 2.56
N LEU A 29 -3.60 -6.15 3.89
CA LEU A 29 -2.42 -5.76 4.65
C LEU A 29 -1.18 -6.61 4.30
N LEU A 30 -1.36 -7.91 4.11
CA LEU A 30 -0.31 -8.82 3.66
C LEU A 30 0.20 -8.48 2.26
N GLN A 31 -0.71 -8.25 1.31
CA GLN A 31 -0.33 -7.85 -0.05
C GLN A 31 0.43 -6.52 -0.06
N TRP A 32 -0.04 -5.53 0.69
CA TRP A 32 0.63 -4.25 0.83
C TRP A 32 2.00 -4.38 1.51
N SER A 33 2.14 -5.26 2.50
CA SER A 33 3.44 -5.56 3.12
C SER A 33 4.43 -6.16 2.13
N THR A 34 3.98 -7.04 1.24
CA THR A 34 4.82 -7.59 0.17
C THR A 34 5.18 -6.51 -0.86
N ARG A 35 4.21 -5.68 -1.29
CA ARG A 35 4.46 -4.57 -2.23
C ARG A 35 5.39 -3.52 -1.66
N LEU A 36 5.33 -3.25 -0.36
CA LEU A 36 6.19 -2.29 0.34
C LEU A 36 7.69 -2.55 0.13
N LEU A 37 8.09 -3.81 -0.05
CA LEU A 37 9.48 -4.19 -0.27
C LEU A 37 10.02 -3.68 -1.63
N SER A 38 9.15 -3.50 -2.62
CA SER A 38 9.53 -3.13 -3.99
C SER A 38 8.99 -1.77 -4.43
N ALA A 39 7.91 -1.30 -3.81
CA ALA A 39 7.22 -0.05 -4.13
C ALA A 39 8.11 1.17 -3.83
N ARG A 40 8.07 2.15 -4.73
CA ARG A 40 8.77 3.43 -4.57
C ARG A 40 7.91 4.52 -3.95
N THR A 41 6.59 4.35 -3.95
CA THR A 41 5.63 5.30 -3.38
C THR A 41 4.53 4.58 -2.61
N VAL A 42 3.82 5.31 -1.75
CA VAL A 42 2.68 4.78 -0.99
C VAL A 42 1.54 4.32 -1.92
N GLU A 43 1.35 5.02 -3.04
CA GLU A 43 0.32 4.72 -4.04
C GLU A 43 0.56 3.37 -4.72
N GLU A 44 1.82 3.01 -4.97
CA GLU A 44 2.19 1.70 -5.50
C GLU A 44 1.94 0.58 -4.48
N VAL A 45 2.08 0.88 -3.18
CA VAL A 45 1.74 -0.09 -2.13
C VAL A 45 0.24 -0.35 -2.11
N PHE A 46 -0.57 0.71 -2.04
CA PHE A 46 -2.03 0.58 -2.02
C PHE A 46 -2.58 0.03 -3.33
N GLY A 47 -1.86 0.22 -4.42
CA GLY A 47 -2.23 -0.27 -5.73
C GLY A 47 -3.29 0.62 -6.38
N ALA A 48 -2.87 1.73 -6.96
CA ALA A 48 -3.40 2.03 -8.28
C ALA A 48 -2.83 0.95 -9.20
N GLY A 49 -3.55 -0.19 -9.33
CA GLY A 49 -3.07 -1.29 -10.17
C GLY A 49 -2.72 -0.75 -11.56
N PRO A 50 -1.61 -1.20 -12.20
CA PRO A 50 -1.54 -1.09 -13.65
C PRO A 50 -2.84 -1.69 -14.18
N ARG A 51 -3.55 -0.91 -15.01
CA ARG A 51 -4.79 -1.33 -15.67
C ARG A 51 -4.61 -2.76 -16.19
N PRO A 52 -5.64 -3.63 -16.09
CA PRO A 52 -5.60 -4.91 -16.77
C PRO A 52 -5.62 -4.64 -18.27
N ASP A 53 -4.44 -4.60 -18.88
CA ASP A 53 -4.29 -4.68 -20.32
C ASP A 53 -3.06 -5.52 -20.61
N SER A 54 -3.31 -6.79 -20.92
CA SER A 54 -2.52 -7.60 -21.85
C SER A 54 -3.31 -8.88 -22.11
N GLU A 55 -4.11 -8.79 -23.15
CA GLU A 55 -4.78 -9.87 -23.87
C GLU A 55 -3.78 -10.97 -24.29
N HIS A 56 -4.18 -12.24 -24.17
CA HIS A 56 -3.83 -13.28 -25.14
C HIS A 56 -4.88 -14.38 -25.15
#